data_AF-A0A3D0C2S6-F1
#
_entry.id   AF-A0A3D0C2S6-F1
#
_cell.length_a   1.000
_cell.length_b   1.000
_cell.length_c   1.000
_cell.angle_alpha   90.00
_cell.angle_beta   90.00
_cell.angle_gamma   90.00
#
_symmetry.space_group_name_H-M   'P 1'
#
loop_
_entity.id
_entity.type
_entity.pdbx_description
1 polymer ?
#
loop_
_entity_poly.entity_id
_entity_poly.type
_entity_poly.pdbx_seq_one_letter_code
_entity_poly.pdbx_strand_id
1 'polypeptide(L)'
;MNNFKFKKSLITLALVLPAFASYAETPEENLKKQLTEIQTRLAQLEESKEPAATSDNTSINFYGSLRPTFGLTSTDSADSWDVGDALSRIGIAAEHKLSNGMTGFAKGEFKVQIQGDASFGDARKAYVGIKGDFGRVAIGKQDTTQYAIIGDPVDIFNRASTPLAYDDASPFRQQEMV
;
A
#
# COMPACT_ATOMS: atom_id res chain seq x y z
N MET A 1 -33.05 6.32 3.89
CA MET A 1 -32.14 5.91 2.79
C MET A 1 -31.19 7.06 2.51
N ASN A 2 -30.00 7.05 3.11
CA ASN A 2 -29.01 8.11 2.89
C ASN A 2 -27.99 7.62 1.86
N ASN A 3 -28.03 8.24 0.68
CA ASN A 3 -27.18 7.92 -0.46
C ASN A 3 -25.74 8.40 -0.21
N PHE A 4 -24.86 7.49 0.19
CA PHE A 4 -23.42 7.72 0.19
C PHE A 4 -22.90 7.67 -1.25
N LYS A 5 -22.61 8.85 -1.85
CA LYS A 5 -21.96 8.94 -3.16
C LYS A 5 -20.44 8.75 -2.99
N PHE A 6 -19.94 7.56 -3.30
CA PHE A 6 -18.50 7.31 -3.47
C PHE A 6 -17.98 8.11 -4.67
N LYS A 7 -17.09 9.09 -4.44
CA LYS A 7 -16.31 9.70 -5.53
C LYS A 7 -15.14 8.77 -5.85
N LYS A 8 -15.17 8.14 -7.02
CA LYS A 8 -14.04 7.41 -7.60
C LYS A 8 -13.01 8.43 -8.07
N SER A 9 -11.92 8.60 -7.32
CA SER A 9 -10.73 9.29 -7.84
C SER A 9 -9.90 8.26 -8.60
N LEU A 10 -10.19 8.10 -9.89
CA LEU A 10 -9.26 7.48 -10.83
C LEU A 10 -8.28 8.57 -11.26
N ILE A 11 -7.07 8.55 -10.69
CA ILE A 11 -5.94 9.27 -11.27
C ILE A 11 -5.49 8.46 -12.49
N THR A 12 -6.09 8.74 -13.64
CA THR A 12 -5.53 8.32 -14.94
C THR A 12 -4.22 9.05 -15.13
N LEU A 13 -3.10 8.34 -14.94
CA LEU A 13 -1.77 8.78 -15.33
C LEU A 13 -1.67 8.77 -16.86
N ALA A 14 -2.21 9.82 -17.50
CA ALA A 14 -2.09 10.03 -18.93
C ALA A 14 -0.77 10.76 -19.22
N LEU A 15 0.32 10.00 -19.38
CA LEU A 15 1.55 10.47 -20.04
C LEU A 15 1.26 10.60 -21.54
N VAL A 16 0.69 11.74 -21.96
CA VAL A 16 0.61 12.10 -23.38
C VAL A 16 1.87 12.89 -23.73
N LEU A 17 2.88 12.19 -24.25
CA LEU A 17 3.98 12.80 -24.98
C LEU A 17 3.40 13.49 -26.23
N PRO A 18 3.62 14.80 -26.47
CA PRO A 18 3.31 15.38 -27.76
C PRO A 18 4.27 14.80 -28.80
N ALA A 19 3.73 14.07 -29.76
CA ALA A 19 4.44 13.77 -31.00
C ALA A 19 4.83 15.10 -31.66
N PHE A 20 6.13 15.32 -31.88
CA PHE A 20 6.62 16.44 -32.66
C PHE A 20 6.18 16.26 -34.11
N ALA A 21 5.04 16.84 -34.46
CA ALA A 21 4.64 17.03 -35.84
C ALA A 21 5.46 18.19 -36.43
N SER A 22 6.03 17.93 -37.60
CA SER A 22 6.84 18.82 -38.44
C SER A 22 6.42 20.30 -38.38
N TYR A 23 7.38 21.20 -38.10
CA TYR A 23 7.18 22.65 -38.13
C TYR A 23 6.95 23.12 -39.58
N ALA A 24 5.68 23.32 -39.94
CA ALA A 24 5.32 24.34 -40.92
C ALA A 24 5.29 25.68 -40.17
N GLU A 25 5.86 26.73 -40.76
CA GLU A 25 5.95 28.09 -40.19
C GLU A 25 4.58 28.56 -39.66
N THR A 26 4.38 28.42 -38.35
CA THR A 26 3.18 28.93 -37.69
C THR A 26 3.36 30.44 -37.49
N PRO A 27 2.42 31.30 -37.95
CA PRO A 27 2.49 32.73 -37.73
C PRO A 27 2.70 33.04 -36.25
N GLU A 28 3.54 34.03 -35.92
CA GLU A 28 3.83 34.44 -34.52
C GLU A 28 2.56 34.63 -33.67
N GLU A 29 1.45 34.98 -34.32
CA GLU A 29 0.14 35.14 -33.70
C GLU A 29 -0.38 33.84 -33.06
N ASN A 30 -0.14 32.69 -33.69
CA ASN A 30 -0.54 31.39 -33.16
C ASN A 30 0.31 31.00 -31.94
N LEU A 31 1.61 31.31 -31.96
CA LEU A 31 2.51 31.09 -30.83
C LEU A 31 2.13 31.97 -29.63
N LYS A 32 1.78 33.24 -29.87
CA LYS A 32 1.29 34.16 -28.84
C LYS A 32 -0.02 33.68 -28.24
N LYS A 33 -0.97 33.20 -29.06
CA LYS A 33 -2.23 32.61 -28.57
C LYS A 33 -2.00 31.38 -27.69
N GLN A 34 -1.10 30.48 -28.09
CA GLN A 34 -0.76 29.30 -27.28
C GLN A 34 -0.09 29.66 -25.95
N LEU A 35 0.80 30.64 -25.93
CA LEU A 35 1.42 31.11 -24.68
C LEU A 35 0.39 31.68 -23.71
N THR A 36 -0.54 32.51 -24.20
CA THR A 36 -1.62 33.07 -23.38
C THR A 36 -2.53 31.96 -22.85
N GLU A 37 -2.84 30.95 -23.65
CA GLU A 37 -3.64 29.80 -23.23
C GLU A 37 -2.93 28.96 -22.16
N ILE A 38 -1.64 28.69 -22.33
CA ILE A 38 -0.81 27.96 -21.36
C ILE A 38 -0.74 28.73 -20.03
N GLN A 39 -0.52 30.05 -20.07
CA GLN A 39 -0.52 30.90 -18.88
C GLN A 39 -1.86 30.91 -18.16
N THR A 40 -2.96 30.95 -18.91
CA THR A 40 -4.32 30.90 -18.35
C THR A 40 -4.60 29.55 -17.69
N ARG A 41 -4.20 28.44 -18.32
CA ARG A 41 -4.31 27.09 -17.73
C ARG A 41 -3.42 26.93 -16.50
N LEU A 42 -2.20 27.50 -16.51
CA LEU A 42 -1.31 27.53 -15.34
C LEU A 42 -1.97 28.27 -14.17
N ALA A 43 -2.52 29.47 -14.42
CA ALA A 43 -3.22 30.22 -13.38
C ALA A 43 -4.44 29.44 -12.82
N GLN A 44 -5.21 28.77 -13.67
CA GLN A 44 -6.32 27.90 -13.23
C GLN A 44 -5.85 26.66 -12.46
N LEU A 45 -4.71 26.08 -12.83
CA LEU A 45 -4.09 24.98 -12.09
C LEU A 45 -3.49 25.43 -10.76
N GLU A 46 -2.98 26.66 -10.68
CA GLU A 46 -2.50 27.27 -9.44
C GLU A 46 -3.64 27.68 -8.51
N GLU A 47 -4.76 28.19 -9.04
CA GLU A 47 -5.96 28.54 -8.28
C GLU A 47 -6.75 27.30 -7.84
N SER A 48 -6.81 26.26 -8.67
CA SER A 48 -7.34 24.94 -8.26
C SER A 48 -6.39 24.17 -7.33
N LYS A 49 -5.18 24.69 -7.12
CA LYS A 49 -4.23 24.31 -6.07
C LYS A 49 -4.40 25.19 -4.83
N GLU A 50 -5.57 25.75 -4.58
CA GLU A 50 -5.95 25.98 -3.19
C GLU A 50 -5.90 24.61 -2.49
N PRO A 51 -5.07 24.44 -1.45
CA PRO A 51 -5.14 23.24 -0.65
C PRO A 51 -6.55 23.23 -0.08
N ALA A 52 -7.38 22.29 -0.52
CA ALA A 52 -8.51 21.86 0.29
C ALA A 52 -7.91 21.72 1.69
N ALA A 53 -8.35 22.56 2.63
CA ALA A 53 -7.88 22.60 4.00
C ALA A 53 -8.14 21.23 4.62
N THR A 54 -7.24 20.31 4.32
CA THR A 54 -7.15 19.00 4.88
C THR A 54 -6.48 19.34 6.19
N SER A 55 -7.22 19.27 7.29
CA SER A 55 -6.59 19.26 8.59
C SER A 55 -5.44 18.25 8.51
N ASP A 56 -4.19 18.71 8.61
CA ASP A 56 -2.94 17.93 8.53
C ASP A 56 -2.80 16.89 9.67
N ASN A 57 -3.93 16.53 10.28
CA ASN A 57 -4.07 15.57 11.35
C ASN A 57 -4.20 14.14 10.83
N THR A 58 -4.52 13.93 9.56
CA THR A 58 -4.62 12.58 8.96
C THR A 58 -3.39 12.27 8.10
N SER A 59 -2.71 11.16 8.40
CA SER A 59 -1.69 10.58 7.53
C SER A 59 -2.17 9.23 6.98
N ILE A 60 -1.88 8.98 5.71
CA ILE A 60 -2.14 7.69 5.05
C ILE A 60 -0.83 7.23 4.43
N ASN A 61 -0.42 6.01 4.75
CA ASN A 61 0.79 5.37 4.25
C ASN A 61 0.42 4.10 3.49
N PHE A 62 0.90 3.99 2.26
CA PHE A 62 0.83 2.78 1.45
C PHE A 62 2.20 2.11 1.46
N TYR A 63 2.24 0.82 1.73
CA TYR A 63 3.48 0.08 1.83
C TYR A 63 3.33 -1.32 1.25
N GLY A 64 4.44 -1.97 0.97
CA GLY A 64 4.44 -3.33 0.45
C GLY A 64 5.83 -3.92 0.40
N SER A 65 5.89 -5.21 0.11
CA SER A 65 7.12 -5.95 -0.09
C SER A 65 6.85 -7.09 -1.06
N LEU A 66 7.61 -7.11 -2.15
CA LEU A 66 7.65 -8.21 -3.11
C LEU A 66 8.90 -9.04 -2.85
N ARG A 67 8.72 -10.34 -2.72
CA ARG A 67 9.72 -11.28 -2.21
C ARG A 67 9.75 -12.57 -3.04
N PRO A 68 10.13 -12.47 -4.33
CA PRO A 68 10.34 -13.65 -5.16
C PRO A 68 11.53 -14.44 -4.63
N THR A 69 11.46 -15.74 -4.81
CA THR A 69 12.53 -16.64 -4.43
C THR A 69 12.78 -17.65 -5.53
N PHE A 70 14.01 -18.15 -5.62
CA PHE A 70 14.39 -19.20 -6.54
C PHE A 70 15.06 -20.30 -5.73
N GLY A 71 14.66 -21.54 -5.95
CA GLY A 71 15.16 -22.66 -5.15
C GLY A 71 15.24 -23.96 -5.94
N LEU A 72 16.15 -24.82 -5.51
CA LEU A 72 16.24 -26.22 -5.89
C LEU A 72 15.74 -27.07 -4.73
N THR A 73 14.80 -27.96 -5.02
CA THR A 73 14.42 -29.06 -4.14
C THR A 73 14.94 -30.35 -4.75
N SER A 74 15.97 -30.93 -4.13
CA SER A 74 16.51 -32.24 -4.52
C SER A 74 15.99 -33.32 -3.59
N THR A 75 15.54 -34.41 -4.17
CA THR A 75 15.16 -35.65 -3.47
C THR A 75 15.94 -36.81 -4.07
N ASP A 76 15.96 -37.97 -3.39
CA ASP A 76 16.65 -39.17 -3.89
C ASP A 76 16.15 -39.63 -5.28
N SER A 77 14.98 -39.16 -5.72
CA SER A 77 14.32 -39.57 -6.97
C SER A 77 14.31 -38.49 -8.06
N ALA A 78 14.43 -37.21 -7.72
CA ALA A 78 14.36 -36.11 -8.68
C ALA A 78 14.80 -34.75 -8.09
N ASP A 79 15.24 -33.88 -9.00
CA ASP A 79 15.50 -32.46 -8.77
C ASP A 79 14.36 -31.61 -9.34
N SER A 80 13.93 -30.60 -8.57
CA SER A 80 12.92 -29.63 -8.98
C SER A 80 13.41 -28.21 -8.72
N TRP A 81 13.43 -27.40 -9.77
CA TRP A 81 13.71 -25.97 -9.69
C TRP A 81 12.41 -25.20 -9.71
N ASP A 82 12.22 -24.30 -8.75
CA ASP A 82 10.98 -23.54 -8.63
C ASP A 82 11.22 -22.08 -8.25
N VAL A 83 10.28 -21.23 -8.67
CA VAL A 83 10.17 -19.84 -8.27
C VAL A 83 9.00 -19.71 -7.30
N GLY A 84 9.31 -19.32 -6.06
CA GLY A 84 8.32 -19.16 -5.00
C GLY A 84 8.16 -17.72 -4.54
N ASP A 85 7.22 -17.53 -3.62
CA ASP A 85 6.91 -16.31 -2.91
C ASP A 85 7.20 -16.47 -1.42
N ALA A 86 8.10 -15.65 -0.89
CA ALA A 86 8.32 -15.57 0.54
C ALA A 86 7.38 -14.51 1.13
N LEU A 87 6.08 -14.82 1.25
CA LEU A 87 5.09 -14.00 1.97
C LEU A 87 4.94 -12.55 1.44
N SER A 88 4.95 -12.33 0.14
CA SER A 88 4.73 -10.99 -0.43
C SER A 88 3.41 -10.37 0.03
N ARG A 89 3.41 -9.04 0.15
CA ARG A 89 2.31 -8.30 0.77
C ARG A 89 2.24 -6.85 0.33
N ILE A 90 1.04 -6.31 0.38
CA ILE A 90 0.79 -4.87 0.32
C ILE A 90 -0.08 -4.46 1.50
N GLY A 91 -0.03 -3.19 1.86
CA GLY A 91 -0.80 -2.66 2.96
C GLY A 91 -1.02 -1.17 2.89
N ILE A 92 -1.98 -0.75 3.70
CA ILE A 92 -2.35 0.63 3.95
C ILE A 92 -2.42 0.82 5.46
N ALA A 93 -1.85 1.90 5.96
CA ALA A 93 -1.99 2.36 7.32
C ALA A 93 -2.52 3.79 7.29
N ALA A 94 -3.46 4.11 8.16
CA ALA A 94 -3.95 5.46 8.35
C ALA A 94 -3.86 5.83 9.82
N GLU A 95 -3.44 7.05 10.11
CA GLU A 95 -3.47 7.63 11.45
C GLU A 95 -4.17 8.98 11.42
N HIS A 96 -4.96 9.29 12.45
CA HIS A 96 -5.63 10.57 12.60
C HIS A 96 -5.38 11.09 14.02
N LYS A 97 -4.72 12.25 14.13
CA LYS A 97 -4.53 12.96 15.40
C LYS A 97 -5.85 13.59 15.84
N LEU A 98 -6.31 13.22 17.03
CA LEU A 98 -7.48 13.79 17.66
C LEU A 98 -7.09 15.06 18.42
N SER A 99 -8.08 15.94 18.65
CA SER A 99 -7.88 17.22 19.35
C SER A 99 -7.42 17.08 20.81
N ASN A 100 -7.64 15.91 21.41
CA ASN A 100 -7.28 15.61 22.80
C ASN A 100 -5.90 14.95 22.96
N GLY A 101 -5.05 15.00 21.93
CA GLY A 101 -3.72 14.39 21.95
C GLY A 101 -3.69 12.88 21.68
N MET A 102 -4.85 12.23 21.56
CA MET A 102 -4.93 10.82 21.15
C MET A 102 -4.75 10.69 19.63
N THR A 103 -4.44 9.48 19.17
CA THR A 103 -4.37 9.16 17.73
C THR A 103 -5.18 7.91 17.43
N GLY A 104 -6.17 8.04 16.54
CA GLY A 104 -6.88 6.91 15.97
C GLY A 104 -6.07 6.33 14.82
N PHE A 105 -6.07 5.01 14.65
CA PHE A 105 -5.35 4.36 13.56
C PHE A 105 -6.14 3.21 12.96
N ALA A 106 -5.88 2.92 11.69
CA ALA A 106 -6.39 1.77 10.97
C ALA A 106 -5.27 1.13 10.16
N LYS A 107 -5.27 -0.20 10.06
CA LYS A 107 -4.29 -0.94 9.27
C LYS A 107 -4.95 -2.07 8.50
N GLY A 108 -4.71 -2.09 7.19
CA GLY A 108 -5.02 -3.20 6.29
C GLY A 108 -3.73 -3.71 5.65
N GLU A 109 -3.46 -5.00 5.70
CA GLU A 109 -2.35 -5.66 5.01
C GLU A 109 -2.91 -6.93 4.37
N PHE A 110 -2.56 -7.20 3.12
CA PHE A 110 -3.07 -8.31 2.32
C PHE A 110 -1.91 -9.08 1.69
N LYS A 111 -2.04 -10.41 1.60
CA LYS A 111 -1.09 -11.24 0.86
C LYS A 111 -1.18 -10.93 -0.63
N VAL A 112 -0.03 -10.97 -1.29
CA VAL A 112 0.09 -11.01 -2.74
C VAL A 112 0.82 -12.30 -3.05
N GLN A 113 0.18 -13.28 -3.66
CA GLN A 113 0.86 -14.48 -4.12
C GLN A 113 1.36 -14.22 -5.53
N ILE A 114 2.66 -14.37 -5.75
CA ILE A 114 3.31 -14.20 -7.07
C ILE A 114 3.75 -15.54 -7.69
N GLN A 115 3.43 -16.63 -6.99
CA GLN A 115 3.63 -18.01 -7.43
C GLN A 115 2.28 -18.62 -7.86
N GLY A 116 2.30 -19.73 -8.60
CA GLY A 116 1.09 -20.45 -8.99
C GLY A 116 0.14 -19.61 -9.86
N ASP A 117 -1.12 -19.53 -9.45
CA ASP A 117 -2.21 -18.81 -10.15
C ASP A 117 -2.25 -17.30 -9.85
N ALA A 118 -1.28 -16.79 -9.09
CA ALA A 118 -1.15 -15.39 -8.70
C ALA A 118 -2.41 -14.84 -8.00
N SER A 119 -2.73 -15.39 -6.82
CA SER A 119 -3.87 -14.97 -6.01
C SER A 119 -3.60 -13.73 -5.14
N PHE A 120 -4.65 -12.97 -4.84
CA PHE A 120 -4.59 -11.77 -4.01
C PHE A 120 -5.82 -11.68 -3.08
N GLY A 121 -5.63 -11.08 -1.90
CA GLY A 121 -6.74 -10.61 -1.07
C GLY A 121 -6.85 -11.26 0.31
N ASP A 122 -6.05 -12.29 0.60
CA ASP A 122 -6.00 -12.87 1.94
C ASP A 122 -5.55 -11.83 2.97
N ALA A 123 -6.45 -11.50 3.90
CA ALA A 123 -6.18 -10.52 4.93
C ALA A 123 -5.05 -11.02 5.85
N ARG A 124 -4.00 -10.22 5.86
CA ARG A 124 -2.82 -10.39 6.68
C ARG A 124 -3.05 -9.63 7.99
N LYS A 125 -3.27 -8.32 7.95
CA LYS A 125 -3.66 -7.49 9.11
C LYS A 125 -4.91 -6.73 8.73
N ALA A 126 -5.87 -6.62 9.63
CA ALA A 126 -7.09 -5.85 9.41
C ALA A 126 -7.62 -5.43 10.78
N TYR A 127 -7.18 -4.27 11.25
CA TYR A 127 -7.56 -3.78 12.58
C TYR A 127 -7.68 -2.26 12.62
N VAL A 128 -8.44 -1.79 13.60
CA VAL A 128 -8.56 -0.38 13.97
C VAL A 128 -8.27 -0.23 15.45
N GLY A 129 -7.85 0.95 15.86
CA GLY A 129 -7.56 1.20 17.26
C GLY A 129 -7.28 2.66 17.57
N ILE A 130 -6.91 2.88 18.82
CA ILE A 130 -6.60 4.19 19.37
C ILE A 130 -5.38 4.11 20.28
N LYS A 131 -4.52 5.12 20.22
CA LYS A 131 -3.31 5.23 21.03
C LYS A 131 -3.22 6.60 21.71
N GLY A 132 -2.58 6.64 22.86
CA GLY A 132 -2.33 7.82 23.68
C GLY A 132 -1.43 7.47 24.87
N ASP A 133 -1.46 8.27 25.93
CA ASP A 133 -0.61 8.05 27.12
C ASP A 133 -0.92 6.74 27.86
N PHE A 134 -2.15 6.21 27.70
CA PHE A 134 -2.56 4.91 28.22
C PHE A 134 -1.98 3.72 27.43
N GLY A 135 -1.18 3.98 26.38
CA GLY A 135 -0.67 2.98 25.46
C GLY A 135 -1.53 2.86 24.20
N ARG A 136 -1.87 1.62 23.82
CA ARG A 136 -2.57 1.29 22.57
C ARG A 136 -3.63 0.23 22.84
N VAL A 137 -4.81 0.42 22.27
CA VAL A 137 -5.86 -0.61 22.20
C VAL A 137 -6.32 -0.72 20.74
N ALA A 138 -6.42 -1.94 20.23
CA ALA A 138 -6.87 -2.26 18.89
C ALA A 138 -7.75 -3.50 18.87
N ILE A 139 -8.64 -3.55 17.89
CA ILE A 139 -9.50 -4.69 17.62
C ILE A 139 -9.39 -5.08 16.15
N GLY A 140 -9.21 -6.38 15.90
CA GLY A 140 -9.17 -6.92 14.54
C GLY A 140 -8.17 -8.04 14.37
N LYS A 141 -7.88 -8.37 13.11
CA LYS A 141 -6.87 -9.37 12.76
C LYS A 141 -5.49 -8.74 12.89
N GLN A 142 -4.72 -9.14 13.90
CA GLN A 142 -3.39 -8.61 14.18
C GLN A 142 -2.40 -9.72 14.51
N ASP A 143 -1.12 -9.36 14.70
CA ASP A 143 -0.11 -10.34 15.12
C ASP A 143 -0.43 -10.84 16.53
N THR A 144 -0.22 -12.12 16.78
CA THR A 144 -0.35 -12.67 18.14
C THR A 144 0.76 -12.10 19.02
N THR A 145 0.53 -11.98 20.33
CA THR A 145 1.53 -11.46 21.27
C THR A 145 2.81 -12.28 21.23
N GLN A 146 2.69 -13.61 21.14
CA GLN A 146 3.83 -14.51 21.01
C GLN A 146 4.60 -14.23 19.72
N TYR A 147 3.93 -14.06 18.58
CA TYR A 147 4.62 -13.79 17.32
C TYR A 147 5.26 -12.40 17.35
N ALA A 148 4.57 -11.37 17.85
CA ALA A 148 5.10 -10.01 17.90
C ALA A 148 6.34 -9.86 18.79
N ILE A 149 6.47 -10.66 19.85
CA ILE A 149 7.58 -10.55 20.82
C ILE A 149 8.68 -11.57 20.56
N ILE A 150 8.32 -12.80 20.20
CA ILE A 150 9.25 -13.93 20.11
C ILE A 150 9.49 -14.30 18.65
N GLY A 151 8.44 -14.43 17.85
CA GLY A 151 8.52 -14.95 16.49
C GLY A 151 9.15 -13.98 15.48
N ASP A 152 8.62 -12.76 15.38
CA ASP A 152 9.03 -11.75 14.39
C ASP A 152 10.54 -11.42 14.45
N PRO A 153 11.18 -11.33 15.64
CA PRO A 153 12.62 -11.09 15.72
C PRO A 153 13.50 -12.24 15.21
N VAL A 154 13.01 -13.48 15.23
CA VAL A 154 13.79 -14.69 14.87
C VAL A 154 13.34 -15.32 13.55
N ASP A 155 12.18 -14.94 13.02
CA ASP A 155 11.69 -15.30 11.68
C ASP A 155 12.37 -14.43 10.59
N ILE A 156 13.70 -14.52 10.52
CA ILE A 156 14.52 -13.73 9.60
C ILE A 156 14.33 -14.13 8.13
N PHE A 157 13.90 -15.36 7.88
CA PHE A 157 13.69 -15.86 6.52
C PHE A 157 12.32 -15.44 5.98
N ASN A 158 11.35 -15.17 6.86
CA ASN A 158 10.03 -14.65 6.52
C ASN A 158 9.39 -15.46 5.38
N ARG A 159 9.46 -16.79 5.56
CA ARG A 159 8.93 -17.84 4.71
C ARG A 159 7.90 -18.65 5.50
N ALA A 160 6.95 -19.25 4.78
CA ALA A 160 5.99 -20.19 5.36
C ALA A 160 6.20 -21.57 4.73
N SER A 161 5.83 -22.62 5.47
CA SER A 161 5.73 -23.99 4.97
C SER A 161 7.04 -24.54 4.38
N THR A 162 8.17 -24.20 5.01
CA THR A 162 9.49 -24.76 4.69
C THR A 162 10.21 -25.14 5.99
N PRO A 163 11.25 -25.99 5.97
CA PRO A 163 12.04 -26.29 7.17
C PRO A 163 12.71 -25.07 7.84
N LEU A 164 12.75 -23.92 7.14
CA LEU A 164 13.27 -22.64 7.63
C LEU A 164 12.17 -21.68 8.09
N ALA A 165 10.91 -22.10 8.03
CA ALA A 165 9.76 -21.27 8.34
C ALA A 165 9.41 -21.33 9.82
N TYR A 166 8.83 -20.23 10.33
CA TYR A 166 8.45 -20.11 11.74
C TYR A 166 6.96 -20.43 11.99
N ASP A 167 6.19 -20.77 10.95
CA ASP A 167 4.74 -21.02 11.05
C ASP A 167 4.37 -22.27 11.86
N ASP A 168 5.29 -23.24 11.97
CA ASP A 168 5.08 -24.44 12.79
C ASP A 168 5.13 -24.16 14.30
N ALA A 169 5.73 -23.04 14.72
CA ALA A 169 5.92 -22.72 16.14
C ALA A 169 4.65 -22.12 16.79
N SER A 170 3.85 -21.35 16.04
CA SER A 170 2.66 -20.64 16.54
C SER A 170 1.94 -19.91 15.41
N PRO A 171 0.60 -19.70 15.52
CA PRO A 171 -0.11 -18.84 14.58
C PRO A 171 0.46 -17.41 14.59
N PHE A 172 0.83 -16.94 13.39
CA PHE A 172 1.32 -15.57 13.22
C PHE A 172 0.31 -14.52 13.66
N ARG A 173 -0.99 -14.77 13.40
CA ARG A 173 -2.05 -13.76 13.48
C ARG A 173 -3.39 -14.34 13.88
N GLN A 174 -4.10 -13.63 14.74
CA GLN A 174 -5.44 -14.01 15.20
C GLN A 174 -6.37 -12.79 15.26
N GLN A 175 -7.67 -13.06 15.36
CA GLN A 175 -8.71 -12.04 15.52
C GLN A 175 -8.81 -11.72 17.00
N GLU A 176 -8.13 -10.68 17.45
CA GLU A 176 -7.96 -10.42 18.88
C GLU A 176 -8.19 -8.94 19.21
N MET A 177 -8.40 -8.68 20.49
CA MET A 177 -8.34 -7.34 21.08
C MET A 177 -7.03 -7.23 21.86
N VAL A 178 -6.19 -6.25 21.52
CA VAL A 178 -4.87 -6.03 22.15
C VAL A 178 -4.62 -4.55 22.33
#